data_AF-E1ZPZ8-F1
#
_entry.id   AF-E1ZPZ8-F1
#
_cell.length_a   1.000
_cell.length_b   1.000
_cell.length_c   1.000
_cell.angle_alpha   90.00
_cell.angle_beta   90.00
_cell.angle_gamma   90.00
#
_symmetry.space_group_name_H-M   'P 1'
#
loop_
_entity.id
_entity.type
_entity.pdbx_description
1 polymer ?
#
loop_
_entity_poly.entity_id
_entity_poly.type
_entity_poly.pdbx_seq_one_letter_code
_entity_poly.pdbx_strand_id
1 'polypeptide(L)' 'MLLPAHDLQPSPLRHNPEPPQNVYLTGDEVDEASLANVVLGQFEKVQRSKSKWKVVLKDCILTLNGRDYLVRRCTGEMDF' A
#
# COMPACT_ATOMS: atom_id res chain seq x y z
N MET A 1 -42.78 15.02 -1.08
CA MET A 1 -43.18 13.64 -1.41
C MET A 1 -42.23 12.74 -0.63
N LEU A 2 -42.70 12.10 0.46
CA LEU A 2 -41.85 11.27 1.32
C LEU A 2 -41.57 9.93 0.63
N LEU A 3 -40.29 9.54 0.54
CA LEU A 3 -39.93 8.17 0.13
C LEU A 3 -40.32 7.19 1.26
N PRO A 4 -40.90 6.02 0.94
CA PRO A 4 -41.32 5.05 1.95
C PRO A 4 -40.12 4.47 2.71
N ALA A 5 -40.28 4.24 4.01
CA ALA A 5 -39.24 3.81 4.96
C ALA A 5 -38.68 2.39 4.73
N HIS A 6 -39.02 1.74 3.60
CA HIS A 6 -38.56 0.39 3.26
C HIS A 6 -37.31 0.33 2.37
N ASP A 7 -36.80 1.48 1.91
CA ASP A 7 -35.61 1.56 1.03
C ASP A 7 -34.28 1.81 1.77
N LEU A 8 -34.26 1.75 3.11
CA LEU A 8 -33.02 1.67 3.89
C LEU A 8 -32.50 0.23 3.91
N GLN A 9 -32.27 -0.37 2.74
CA GLN A 9 -31.41 -1.55 2.71
C GLN A 9 -29.98 -1.07 2.97
N PRO A 10 -29.28 -1.55 4.01
CA PRO A 10 -27.87 -1.26 4.15
C PRO A 10 -27.21 -1.75 2.86
N SER A 11 -26.51 -0.86 2.16
CA SER A 11 -25.67 -1.26 1.04
C SER A 11 -24.85 -2.45 1.52
N PRO A 12 -24.79 -3.57 0.78
CA PRO A 12 -23.97 -4.69 1.20
C PRO A 12 -22.60 -4.11 1.45
N LEU A 13 -22.08 -4.26 2.68
CA LEU A 13 -20.72 -3.89 3.01
C LEU A 13 -19.91 -4.44 1.86
N ARG A 14 -19.37 -3.57 0.99
CA ARG A 14 -18.44 -4.02 -0.03
C ARG A 14 -17.42 -4.78 0.79
N HIS A 15 -17.35 -6.10 0.61
CA HIS A 15 -16.33 -6.89 1.23
C HIS A 15 -15.06 -6.35 0.62
N ASN A 16 -14.50 -5.32 1.26
CA ASN A 16 -13.17 -4.87 0.98
C ASN A 16 -12.37 -6.14 1.26
N PRO A 17 -11.71 -6.73 0.24
CA PRO A 17 -10.95 -7.93 0.47
C PRO A 17 -10.07 -7.64 1.67
N GLU A 18 -10.21 -8.44 2.71
CA GLU A 18 -9.30 -8.35 3.84
C GLU A 18 -7.91 -8.41 3.22
N PRO A 19 -7.07 -7.38 3.42
CA PRO A 19 -5.75 -7.40 2.82
C PRO A 19 -5.09 -8.72 3.28
N PRO A 20 -4.39 -9.40 2.36
CA PRO A 20 -3.88 -10.73 2.65
C PRO A 20 -3.08 -10.67 3.96
N GLN A 21 -3.21 -11.71 4.78
CA GLN A 21 -2.73 -11.70 6.17
C GLN A 21 -1.23 -11.37 6.30
N ASN A 22 -0.47 -11.47 5.20
CA ASN A 22 0.93 -11.10 5.09
C ASN A 22 1.22 -9.60 4.84
N VAL A 23 0.20 -8.75 4.67
CA VAL A 23 0.37 -7.29 4.46
C VAL A 23 0.61 -6.56 5.78
N TYR A 24 0.14 -7.13 6.88
CA TYR A 24 0.42 -6.61 8.21
C TYR A 24 1.61 -7.36 8.78
N LEU A 25 2.77 -6.72 8.78
CA LEU A 25 3.95 -7.19 9.50
C LEU A 25 3.67 -7.09 11.01
N THR A 26 2.89 -8.00 11.56
CA THR A 26 2.76 -8.20 13.01
C THR A 26 4.03 -8.92 13.49
N GLY A 27 4.76 -8.27 14.39
CA GLY A 27 6.18 -8.55 14.69
C GLY A 27 6.56 -9.92 15.26
N ASP A 28 5.65 -10.88 15.32
CA ASP A 28 5.89 -12.21 15.90
C ASP A 28 6.09 -13.34 14.85
N GLU A 29 5.76 -13.12 13.56
CA GLU A 29 5.98 -14.09 12.48
C GLU A 29 6.54 -13.43 11.20
N VAL A 30 7.64 -12.69 11.33
CA VAL A 30 8.31 -12.13 10.16
C VAL A 30 9.31 -13.16 9.64
N ASP A 31 8.90 -13.97 8.67
CA ASP A 31 9.83 -14.79 7.90
C ASP A 31 10.90 -13.87 7.27
N GLU A 32 12.17 -14.19 7.48
CA GLU A 32 13.30 -13.39 6.99
C GLU A 32 13.27 -13.27 5.45
N ALA A 33 12.67 -14.25 4.76
CA ALA A 33 12.43 -14.17 3.32
C ALA A 33 11.34 -13.13 2.95
N SER A 34 10.38 -12.86 3.85
CA SER A 34 9.34 -11.84 3.67
C SER A 34 9.88 -10.41 3.81
N LEU A 35 10.99 -10.23 4.53
CA LEU A 35 11.72 -8.95 4.63
C LEU A 35 12.70 -8.71 3.47
N ALA A 36 12.82 -9.66 2.52
CA ALA A 36 13.82 -9.58 1.47
C ALA A 36 13.67 -8.38 0.53
N ASN A 37 12.46 -7.80 0.42
CA ASN A 37 12.16 -6.69 -0.48
C ASN A 37 11.29 -5.62 0.21
N VAL A 38 11.92 -4.61 0.80
CA VAL A 38 11.27 -3.51 1.53
C VAL A 38 11.85 -2.17 1.09
N VAL A 39 10.99 -1.16 0.95
CA VAL A 39 11.40 0.24 0.71
C VAL A 39 10.86 1.10 1.84
N LEU A 40 11.77 1.75 2.58
CA LEU A 40 11.45 2.72 3.63
C LEU A 40 11.98 4.09 3.21
N GLY A 41 11.19 5.14 3.38
CA GLY A 41 11.61 6.50 3.05
C GLY A 41 10.49 7.52 3.28
N GLN A 42 10.83 8.81 3.19
CA GLN A 42 9.84 9.88 3.27
C GLN A 42 9.26 10.17 1.89
N PHE A 43 7.94 10.31 1.78
CA PHE A 43 7.34 10.73 0.52
C PHE A 43 7.62 12.21 0.25
N GLU A 44 8.06 12.53 -0.97
CA GLU A 44 8.06 13.89 -1.49
C GLU A 44 6.77 14.18 -2.25
N LYS A 45 6.33 13.24 -3.10
CA LYS A 45 5.19 13.45 -3.99
C LYS A 45 4.49 12.13 -4.30
N VAL A 46 3.17 12.13 -4.23
CA VAL A 46 2.32 11.02 -4.67
C VAL A 46 1.30 11.58 -5.66
N GLN A 47 1.21 11.00 -6.84
CA GLN A 47 0.28 11.42 -7.89
C GLN A 47 -0.47 10.23 -8.47
N ARG A 48 -1.73 10.46 -8.84
CA ARG A 48 -2.58 9.47 -9.49
C ARG A 48 -3.21 10.04 -10.76
N SER A 49 -3.26 9.25 -11.83
CA SER A 49 -4.07 9.52 -13.02
C SER A 49 -4.78 8.24 -13.47
N LYS A 50 -6.10 8.18 -13.26
CA LYS A 50 -6.88 6.93 -13.39
C LYS A 50 -6.24 5.81 -12.55
N SER A 51 -5.87 4.67 -13.13
CA SER A 51 -5.20 3.54 -12.46
C SER A 51 -3.71 3.78 -12.20
N LYS A 52 -3.09 4.78 -12.83
CA LYS A 52 -1.64 5.02 -12.75
C LYS A 52 -1.28 5.78 -11.49
N TRP A 53 -0.32 5.27 -10.76
CA TRP A 53 0.30 5.89 -9.60
C TRP A 53 1.75 6.19 -9.86
N LYS A 54 2.18 7.39 -9.47
CA LYS A 54 3.59 7.81 -9.43
C LYS A 54 3.93 8.26 -8.02
N VAL A 55 4.99 7.70 -7.45
CA VAL A 55 5.46 7.99 -6.10
C VAL A 55 6.91 8.45 -6.19
N VAL A 56 7.24 9.52 -5.46
CA VAL A 56 8.61 10.01 -5.26
C VAL A 56 8.92 9.96 -3.78
N LEU A 57 9.98 9.24 -3.41
CA LEU A 57 10.49 9.11 -2.05
C LEU A 57 11.89 9.74 -1.94
N LYS A 58 12.25 10.22 -0.76
CA LYS A 58 13.57 10.71 -0.38
C LYS A 58 14.09 10.02 0.88
N ASP A 59 15.40 10.13 1.10
CA ASP A 59 16.09 9.61 2.29
C ASP A 59 15.72 8.14 2.56
N CYS A 60 15.83 7.31 1.52
CA CYS A 60 15.30 5.96 1.50
C CYS A 60 16.35 4.92 1.88
N ILE A 61 15.89 3.89 2.60
CA ILE A 61 16.60 2.63 2.81
C ILE A 61 15.81 1.56 2.04
N LEU A 62 16.49 0.89 1.12
CA LEU A 62 15.91 -0.18 0.31
C LEU A 62 16.62 -1.47 0.69
N THR A 63 15.87 -2.48 1.09
CA THR A 63 16.34 -3.86 1.20
C THR A 63 15.79 -4.59 -0.01
N LEU A 64 16.65 -5.06 -0.91
CA LEU A 64 16.25 -5.79 -2.12
C LEU A 64 17.13 -7.03 -2.29
N ASN A 65 16.49 -8.20 -2.43
CA ASN A 65 17.16 -9.50 -2.53
C ASN A 65 18.21 -9.73 -1.44
N GLY A 66 17.90 -9.31 -0.21
CA GLY A 66 18.79 -9.43 0.94
C GLY A 66 19.99 -8.47 0.93
N ARG A 67 19.97 -7.42 0.10
CA ARG A 67 20.99 -6.36 0.10
C ARG A 67 20.38 -5.00 0.41
N ASP A 68 21.08 -4.23 1.24
CA ASP A 68 20.67 -2.89 1.61
C ASP A 68 21.30 -1.81 0.72
N TYR A 69 20.50 -0.79 0.42
CA TYR A 69 20.88 0.38 -0.36
C TYR A 69 20.40 1.65 0.34
N LEU A 70 21.31 2.61 0.48
CA LEU A 70 20.98 3.97 0.90
C LEU A 70 20.75 4.82 -0.35
N VAL A 71 19.54 5.34 -0.52
CA VAL A 71 19.09 6.03 -1.73
C VAL A 71 18.59 7.42 -1.39
N ARG A 72 19.19 8.46 -2.00
CA ARG A 72 18.77 9.84 -1.74
C ARG A 72 17.38 10.16 -2.27
N ARG A 73 17.01 9.58 -3.42
CA ARG A 73 15.70 9.76 -4.06
C ARG A 73 15.32 8.52 -4.86
N CYS A 74 14.10 8.06 -4.72
CA CYS A 74 13.53 6.91 -5.44
C CYS A 74 12.22 7.32 -6.12
N THR A 75 11.96 6.80 -7.32
CA THR A 75 10.71 7.02 -8.07
C THR A 75 10.08 5.68 -8.42
N GLY A 76 8.81 5.51 -8.07
CA GLY A 76 8.03 4.32 -8.39
C GLY A 76 6.83 4.65 -9.28
N GLU A 77 6.61 3.83 -10.31
CA GLU A 77 5.42 3.87 -11.15
C GLU A 77 4.70 2.53 -11.07
N MET A 78 3.39 2.54 -10.85
CA MET A 78 2.56 1.33 -10.72
C MET A 78 1.16 1.56 -11.28
N ASP A 79 0.57 0.51 -11.82
CA ASP A 79 -0.82 0.46 -12.28
C ASP A 79 -1.64 -0.40 -11.30
N PHE A 80 -2.84 0.07 -10.95
CA PHE A 80 -3.83 -0.68 -10.18
C PHE A 80 -4.85 -1.36 -11.10
#